data_AF-A0AA38WR92-F1
#
_entry.id   AF-A0AA38WR92-F1
#
_cell.length_a   1.000
_cell.length_b   1.000
_cell.length_c   1.000
_cell.angle_alpha   90.00
_cell.angle_beta   90.00
_cell.angle_gamma   90.00
#
_symmetry.space_group_name_H-M   'P 1'
#
loop_
_entity.id
_entity.type
_entity.pdbx_description
1 polymer ?
#
loop_
_entity_poly.entity_id
_entity_poly.type
_entity_poly.pdbx_seq_one_letter_code
_entity_poly.pdbx_strand_id
1 'polypeptide(L)'
;MSVDSLPYENDKEMFKHVVCVFVGKDRVYTERILKACGLRTLQGITNLIDMCLLTIEGKNQLQMHQLLQDKGRDVVRQESPDKPWKRSLLWCHEDSFNVLEQNKACKLMSVDSLPYENDKEMFKHVVCVFVGKDRVYTERILKACGLRTLQGITNLIDMCLLTIEGKNQLQMHQLLQDKGRDVVRQESPDKPWKRSLLWCHEDSFNVLEQNKVPILKERMEICELAQ
;
A
#
# COMPACT_ATOMS: atom_id res chain seq x y z
N MET A 1 8.57 -5.40 -33.66
CA MET A 1 8.11 -6.67 -33.06
C MET A 1 7.31 -6.33 -31.81
N SER A 2 6.13 -6.92 -31.63
CA SER A 2 5.35 -6.83 -30.39
C SER A 2 5.69 -8.02 -29.49
N VAL A 3 5.64 -7.85 -28.17
CA VAL A 3 5.75 -8.95 -27.19
C VAL A 3 4.62 -9.98 -27.40
N ASP A 4 3.48 -9.53 -27.92
CA ASP A 4 2.34 -10.40 -28.27
C ASP A 4 2.65 -11.38 -29.41
N SER A 5 3.72 -11.14 -30.17
CA SER A 5 4.18 -12.02 -31.24
C SER A 5 4.95 -13.25 -30.72
N LEU A 6 5.23 -13.33 -29.41
CA LEU A 6 5.87 -14.49 -28.79
C LEU A 6 4.89 -15.67 -28.73
N PRO A 7 5.24 -16.85 -29.27
CA PRO A 7 4.30 -17.96 -29.45
C PRO A 7 3.93 -18.68 -28.15
N TYR A 8 4.74 -18.55 -27.10
CA TYR A 8 4.55 -19.27 -25.83
C TYR A 8 4.44 -18.31 -24.65
N GLU A 9 3.47 -18.55 -23.76
CA GLU A 9 3.29 -17.75 -22.54
C GLU A 9 4.53 -17.74 -21.64
N ASN A 10 5.26 -18.86 -21.57
CA ASN A 10 6.54 -18.91 -20.87
C ASN A 10 7.55 -17.88 -21.40
N ASP A 11 7.57 -17.65 -22.71
CA ASP A 11 8.53 -16.75 -23.34
C ASP A 11 8.10 -15.29 -23.17
N LYS A 12 6.79 -15.02 -23.19
CA LYS A 12 6.23 -13.71 -22.81
C LYS A 12 6.60 -13.35 -21.39
N GLU A 13 6.38 -14.26 -20.45
CA GLU A 13 6.69 -14.01 -19.04
C GLU A 13 8.21 -13.85 -18.83
N MET A 14 9.00 -14.70 -19.48
CA MET A 14 10.47 -14.58 -19.46
C MET A 14 10.94 -13.24 -19.99
N PHE A 15 10.38 -12.79 -21.11
CA PHE A 15 10.70 -11.49 -21.70
C PHE A 15 10.42 -10.36 -20.71
N LYS A 16 9.24 -10.36 -20.05
CA LYS A 16 8.90 -9.35 -19.04
C LYS A 16 9.89 -9.32 -17.88
N HIS A 17 10.26 -10.48 -17.33
CA HIS A 17 11.25 -10.54 -16.26
C HIS A 17 12.61 -10.00 -16.72
N VAL A 18 13.08 -10.42 -17.90
CA VAL A 18 14.38 -9.99 -18.41
C VAL A 18 14.40 -8.49 -18.63
N VAL A 19 13.40 -7.95 -19.32
CA VAL A 19 13.35 -6.52 -19.69
C VAL A 19 13.23 -5.59 -18.48
N CYS A 20 12.48 -6.00 -17.45
CA CYS A 20 12.27 -5.22 -16.24
C CYS A 20 13.43 -5.35 -15.24
N VAL A 21 14.03 -6.53 -15.09
CA VAL A 21 14.88 -6.84 -13.92
C VAL A 21 16.30 -7.30 -14.30
N PHE A 22 16.45 -8.06 -15.39
CA PHE A 22 17.69 -8.83 -15.63
C PHE A 22 18.55 -8.36 -16.81
N VAL A 23 18.18 -7.30 -17.54
CA VAL A 23 19.11 -6.65 -18.48
C VAL A 23 20.37 -6.20 -17.71
N GLY A 24 21.54 -6.54 -18.26
CA GLY A 24 22.86 -6.32 -17.67
C GLY A 24 23.26 -7.33 -16.59
N LYS A 25 22.42 -8.31 -16.26
CA LYS A 25 22.72 -9.33 -15.23
C LYS A 25 23.33 -10.57 -15.86
N ASP A 26 24.13 -11.29 -15.06
CA ASP A 26 24.70 -12.57 -15.47
C ASP A 26 23.59 -13.60 -15.78
N ARG A 27 23.79 -14.39 -16.83
CA ARG A 27 22.83 -15.38 -17.30
C ARG A 27 22.61 -16.50 -16.29
N VAL A 28 23.67 -17.05 -15.68
CA VAL A 28 23.54 -18.17 -14.73
C VAL A 28 22.77 -17.72 -13.49
N TYR A 29 23.07 -16.52 -13.00
CA TYR A 29 22.31 -15.89 -11.92
C TYR A 29 20.83 -15.71 -12.28
N THR A 30 20.56 -15.19 -13.49
CA THR A 30 19.20 -14.97 -13.97
C THR A 30 18.43 -16.29 -14.11
N GLU A 31 19.04 -17.32 -14.72
CA GLU A 31 18.43 -18.64 -14.89
C GLU A 31 18.04 -19.25 -13.55
N ARG A 32 18.87 -19.11 -12.50
CA ARG A 32 18.55 -19.60 -11.16
C ARG A 32 17.29 -18.96 -10.58
N ILE A 33 17.16 -17.64 -10.70
CA ILE A 33 16.01 -16.92 -10.16
C ILE A 33 14.75 -17.22 -10.96
N LEU A 34 14.82 -17.15 -12.29
CA LEU A 34 13.66 -17.44 -13.14
C LEU A 34 13.17 -18.88 -12.99
N LYS A 35 14.09 -19.84 -12.79
CA LYS A 35 13.72 -21.23 -12.47
C LYS A 35 13.02 -21.35 -11.12
N ALA A 36 13.44 -20.58 -10.11
CA ALA A 36 12.73 -20.52 -8.82
C ALA A 36 11.34 -19.89 -8.94
N CYS A 37 11.13 -18.99 -9.92
CA CYS A 37 9.82 -18.46 -10.30
C CYS A 37 8.98 -19.42 -11.16
N GLY A 38 9.44 -20.66 -11.40
CA GLY A 38 8.70 -21.67 -12.16
C GLY A 38 8.83 -21.58 -13.69
N LEU A 39 9.74 -20.74 -14.21
CA LEU A 39 9.91 -20.56 -15.65
C LEU A 39 10.89 -21.58 -16.26
N ARG A 40 10.63 -21.94 -17.53
CA ARG A 40 11.49 -22.83 -18.32
C ARG A 40 12.62 -22.05 -18.98
N THR A 41 13.68 -21.79 -18.20
CA THR A 41 14.77 -20.87 -18.55
C THR A 41 15.63 -21.29 -19.73
N LEU A 42 15.93 -22.59 -19.85
CA LEU A 42 16.82 -23.10 -20.90
C LEU A 42 16.23 -22.84 -22.30
N GLN A 43 14.95 -23.17 -22.48
CA GLN A 43 14.25 -22.95 -23.76
C GLN A 43 13.91 -21.48 -23.95
N GLY A 44 13.40 -20.80 -22.91
CA GLY A 44 12.93 -19.43 -23.06
C GLY A 44 14.05 -18.45 -23.39
N ILE A 45 15.22 -18.54 -22.75
CA ILE A 45 16.36 -17.66 -23.08
C ILE A 45 16.84 -17.91 -24.51
N THR A 46 16.91 -19.19 -24.92
CA THR A 46 17.32 -19.56 -26.29
C THR A 46 16.34 -18.98 -27.31
N ASN A 47 15.02 -19.11 -27.09
CA ASN A 47 14.00 -18.54 -27.95
C ASN A 47 14.12 -17.01 -28.07
N LEU A 48 14.36 -16.30 -26.95
CA LEU A 48 14.55 -14.84 -26.98
C LEU A 48 15.80 -14.43 -27.75
N ILE A 49 16.87 -15.24 -27.72
CA ILE A 49 18.08 -15.02 -28.52
C ILE A 49 17.80 -15.27 -30.01
N ASP A 50 17.14 -16.38 -30.35
CA ASP A 50 16.80 -16.74 -31.73
C ASP A 50 15.89 -15.71 -32.40
N MET A 51 15.06 -15.01 -31.62
CA MET A 51 14.22 -13.89 -32.07
C MET A 51 14.93 -12.53 -32.05
N CYS A 52 16.22 -12.48 -31.75
CA CYS A 52 17.03 -11.26 -31.63
C CYS A 52 16.50 -10.25 -30.60
N LEU A 53 15.76 -10.73 -29.59
CA LEU A 53 15.26 -9.90 -28.49
C LEU A 53 16.26 -9.80 -27.34
N LEU A 54 17.21 -10.72 -27.28
CA LEU A 54 18.19 -10.83 -26.22
C LEU A 54 19.54 -11.25 -26.82
N THR A 55 20.63 -10.69 -26.29
CA THR A 55 22.00 -11.13 -26.60
C THR A 55 22.72 -11.50 -25.30
N ILE A 56 23.77 -12.31 -25.41
CA ILE A 56 24.68 -12.58 -24.29
C ILE A 56 26.03 -11.97 -24.66
N GLU A 57 26.50 -11.05 -23.84
CA GLU A 57 27.72 -10.30 -24.11
C GLU A 57 28.66 -10.27 -22.90
N GLY A 58 29.94 -9.96 -23.16
CA GLY A 58 30.96 -9.79 -22.12
C GLY A 58 31.04 -10.97 -21.14
N LYS A 59 30.91 -10.67 -19.85
CA LYS A 59 30.96 -11.64 -18.74
C LYS A 59 29.65 -12.42 -18.60
N ASN A 60 29.17 -13.03 -19.69
CA ASN A 60 27.94 -13.83 -19.70
C ASN A 60 26.70 -13.02 -19.27
N GLN A 61 26.65 -11.74 -19.62
CA GLN A 61 25.56 -10.84 -19.24
C GLN A 61 24.48 -10.80 -20.31
N LEU A 62 23.22 -10.81 -19.87
CA LEU A 62 22.06 -10.64 -20.73
C LEU A 62 21.97 -9.18 -21.17
N GLN A 63 22.02 -8.92 -22.48
CA GLN A 63 21.91 -7.58 -23.05
C GLN A 63 20.68 -7.48 -23.95
N MET A 64 20.04 -6.32 -23.93
CA MET A 64 18.88 -6.03 -24.77
C MET A 64 19.06 -4.62 -25.33
N HIS A 65 18.74 -4.44 -26.61
CA HIS A 65 18.82 -3.14 -27.23
C HIS A 65 17.90 -2.14 -26.51
N GLN A 66 18.39 -0.91 -26.25
CA GLN A 66 17.65 0.09 -25.46
C GLN A 66 16.21 0.28 -25.93
N LEU A 67 15.99 0.43 -27.24
CA LEU A 67 14.63 0.56 -27.81
C LEU A 67 13.72 -0.65 -27.57
N LEU A 68 14.26 -1.88 -27.55
CA LEU A 68 13.48 -3.07 -27.21
C LEU A 68 13.17 -3.08 -25.72
N GLN A 69 14.14 -2.63 -24.90
CA GLN A 69 13.95 -2.54 -23.47
C GLN A 69 12.86 -1.55 -23.10
N ASP A 70 12.88 -0.35 -23.69
CA ASP A 70 11.89 0.70 -23.45
C ASP A 70 10.49 0.23 -23.88
N LYS A 71 10.37 -0.35 -25.08
CA LYS A 71 9.09 -0.92 -25.55
C LYS A 71 8.60 -2.06 -24.69
N GLY A 72 9.49 -2.96 -24.25
CA GLY A 72 9.12 -4.06 -23.38
C GLY A 72 8.66 -3.61 -22.00
N ARG A 73 9.29 -2.56 -21.44
CA ARG A 73 8.83 -1.91 -20.20
C ARG A 73 7.48 -1.25 -20.38
N ASP A 74 7.22 -0.64 -21.53
CA ASP A 74 5.92 -0.04 -21.82
C ASP A 74 4.82 -1.10 -21.91
N VAL A 75 5.09 -2.29 -22.43
CA VAL A 75 4.12 -3.41 -22.39
C VAL A 75 3.69 -3.73 -20.96
N VAL A 76 4.64 -3.84 -20.02
CA VAL A 76 4.32 -4.09 -18.60
C VAL A 76 3.57 -2.91 -17.96
N ARG A 77 3.93 -1.67 -18.33
CA ARG A 77 3.21 -0.46 -17.86
C ARG A 77 1.76 -0.44 -18.34
N GLN A 78 1.49 -0.85 -19.58
CA GLN A 78 0.16 -0.84 -20.17
C GLN A 78 -0.79 -1.89 -19.57
N GLU A 79 -0.28 -2.89 -18.83
CA GLU A 79 -1.15 -3.80 -18.05
C GLU A 79 -2.01 -3.02 -17.05
N SER A 80 -1.47 -1.94 -16.49
CA SER A 80 -2.24 -0.98 -15.72
C SER A 80 -1.53 0.37 -15.64
N PRO A 81 -1.88 1.32 -16.54
CA PRO A 81 -1.19 2.61 -16.63
C PRO A 81 -1.21 3.38 -15.31
N ASP A 82 -2.37 3.46 -14.66
CA ASP A 82 -2.57 4.27 -13.45
C ASP A 82 -2.37 3.50 -12.14
N LYS A 83 -2.22 2.17 -12.19
CA LYS A 83 -2.19 1.32 -10.99
C LYS A 83 -1.00 0.37 -11.02
N PRO A 84 0.22 0.84 -10.68
CA PRO A 84 1.43 0.04 -10.72
C PRO A 84 1.33 -1.32 -9.99
N TRP A 85 0.56 -1.40 -8.91
CA TRP A 85 0.35 -2.63 -8.13
C TRP A 85 -0.49 -3.71 -8.83
N LYS A 86 -1.14 -3.40 -9.95
CA LYS A 86 -1.87 -4.38 -10.78
C LYS A 86 -1.03 -4.96 -11.91
N ARG A 87 0.18 -4.44 -12.12
CA ARG A 87 1.11 -4.92 -13.15
C ARG A 87 1.79 -6.19 -12.64
N SER A 88 2.13 -7.09 -13.56
CA SER A 88 2.86 -8.34 -13.32
C SER A 88 4.23 -8.09 -12.71
N LEU A 89 4.91 -7.01 -13.14
CA LEU A 89 6.25 -6.63 -12.72
C LEU A 89 6.39 -5.11 -12.58
N LEU A 90 7.35 -4.71 -11.74
CA LEU A 90 7.77 -3.32 -11.56
C LEU A 90 9.25 -3.22 -11.86
N TRP A 91 9.69 -2.10 -12.45
CA TRP A 91 11.09 -1.89 -12.81
C TRP A 91 11.63 -0.54 -12.33
N CYS A 92 10.79 0.49 -12.22
CA CYS A 92 11.24 1.79 -11.71
C CYS A 92 11.13 1.83 -10.18
N HIS A 93 12.15 2.39 -9.55
CA HIS A 93 12.28 2.48 -8.11
C HIS A 93 11.09 3.19 -7.45
N GLU A 94 10.55 4.20 -8.11
CA GLU A 94 9.38 4.95 -7.65
C GLU A 94 8.11 4.08 -7.62
N ASP A 95 7.83 3.30 -8.66
CA ASP A 95 6.69 2.37 -8.67
C ASP A 95 6.90 1.24 -7.66
N SER A 96 8.11 0.69 -7.54
CA SER A 96 8.41 -0.35 -6.53
C SER A 96 8.23 0.17 -5.11
N PHE A 97 8.68 1.39 -4.82
CA PHE A 97 8.48 2.03 -3.52
C PHE A 97 7.00 2.27 -3.24
N ASN A 98 6.28 2.87 -4.18
CA ASN A 98 4.83 3.12 -4.07
C ASN A 98 4.03 1.83 -3.88
N VAL A 99 4.36 0.75 -4.59
CA VAL A 99 3.68 -0.54 -4.44
C VAL A 99 4.06 -1.24 -3.14
N LEU A 100 5.28 -1.08 -2.63
CA LEU A 100 5.65 -1.61 -1.31
C LEU A 100 4.94 -0.85 -0.19
N GLU A 101 4.85 0.48 -0.27
CA GLU A 101 4.05 1.28 0.66
C GLU A 101 2.58 0.90 0.59
N GLN A 102 2.03 0.76 -0.60
CA GLN A 102 0.64 0.34 -0.78
C GLN A 102 0.40 -1.10 -0.40
N ASN A 103 1.32 -2.05 -0.59
CA ASN A 103 1.13 -3.44 -0.18
C ASN A 103 1.25 -3.60 1.33
N LYS A 104 2.13 -2.85 1.99
CA LYS A 104 2.12 -2.73 3.46
C LYS A 104 0.78 -2.16 3.91
N ALA A 105 0.32 -1.09 3.28
CA ALA A 105 -0.95 -0.51 3.61
C ALA A 105 -2.14 -1.48 3.34
N CYS A 106 -2.16 -2.18 2.21
CA CYS A 106 -3.25 -3.05 1.74
C CYS A 106 -3.34 -4.37 2.51
N LYS A 107 -2.22 -4.98 2.91
CA LYS A 107 -2.24 -6.22 3.70
C LYS A 107 -2.75 -5.99 5.13
N LEU A 108 -2.84 -4.74 5.54
CA LEU A 108 -3.23 -4.26 6.87
C LEU A 108 -4.56 -3.50 6.88
N MET A 109 -5.22 -3.38 5.72
CA MET A 109 -6.26 -2.37 5.48
C MET A 109 -7.71 -2.82 5.70
N SER A 110 -7.97 -4.05 6.14
CA SER A 110 -9.26 -4.30 6.77
C SER A 110 -9.10 -4.01 8.25
N VAL A 111 -9.85 -3.04 8.78
CA VAL A 111 -10.02 -2.89 10.23
C VAL A 111 -10.47 -4.22 10.85
N ASP A 112 -11.17 -5.07 10.09
CA ASP A 112 -11.55 -6.42 10.52
C ASP A 112 -10.37 -7.39 10.65
N SER A 113 -9.20 -7.08 10.07
CA SER A 113 -7.96 -7.83 10.25
C SER A 113 -7.28 -7.53 11.59
N LEU A 114 -7.70 -6.48 12.31
CA LEU A 114 -7.21 -6.24 13.67
C LEU A 114 -7.82 -7.30 14.61
N PRO A 115 -6.98 -8.05 15.33
CA PRO A 115 -7.43 -9.22 16.09
C PRO A 115 -8.28 -8.86 17.32
N TYR A 116 -8.19 -7.64 17.82
CA TYR A 116 -8.86 -7.19 19.03
C TYR A 116 -9.75 -5.98 18.76
N GLU A 117 -10.97 -5.99 19.31
CA GLU A 117 -11.92 -4.86 19.21
C GLU A 117 -11.36 -3.56 19.81
N ASN A 118 -10.52 -3.67 20.85
CA ASN A 118 -9.79 -2.52 21.40
C ASN A 118 -8.91 -1.83 20.35
N ASP A 119 -8.25 -2.61 19.50
CA ASP A 119 -7.31 -2.08 18.50
C ASP A 119 -8.07 -1.48 17.32
N LYS A 120 -9.23 -2.07 16.97
CA LYS A 120 -10.16 -1.51 15.98
C LYS A 120 -10.65 -0.14 16.41
N GLU A 121 -11.15 -0.03 17.64
CA GLU A 121 -11.66 1.23 18.14
C GLU A 121 -10.54 2.26 18.27
N MET A 122 -9.37 1.85 18.77
CA MET A 122 -8.20 2.71 18.84
C MET A 122 -7.75 3.21 17.48
N PHE A 123 -7.71 2.34 16.47
CA PHE A 123 -7.37 2.71 15.11
C PHE A 123 -8.32 3.80 14.58
N LYS A 124 -9.63 3.65 14.79
CA LYS A 124 -10.63 4.67 14.40
C LYS A 124 -10.37 6.02 15.08
N HIS A 125 -10.10 6.03 16.38
CA HIS A 125 -9.76 7.28 17.08
C HIS A 125 -8.48 7.91 16.54
N VAL A 126 -7.43 7.11 16.32
CA VAL A 126 -6.16 7.61 15.82
C VAL A 126 -6.33 8.21 14.43
N VAL A 127 -6.94 7.47 13.50
CA VAL A 127 -7.06 7.88 12.10
C VAL A 127 -7.94 9.12 11.90
N CYS A 128 -9.00 9.25 12.70
CA CYS A 128 -9.92 10.37 12.64
C CYS A 128 -9.39 11.62 13.37
N VAL A 129 -8.77 11.46 14.55
CA VAL A 129 -8.56 12.58 15.48
C VAL A 129 -7.09 12.82 15.84
N PHE A 130 -6.29 11.76 15.97
CA PHE A 130 -4.97 11.87 16.61
C PHE A 130 -3.75 11.75 15.69
N VAL A 131 -3.92 11.59 14.38
CA VAL A 131 -2.79 11.75 13.45
C VAL A 131 -2.20 13.16 13.58
N GLY A 132 -0.89 13.24 13.76
CA GLY A 132 -0.11 14.46 14.01
C GLY A 132 -0.10 14.92 15.47
N LYS A 133 -0.85 14.28 16.38
CA LYS A 133 -0.90 14.65 17.81
C LYS A 133 0.17 13.92 18.60
N ASP A 134 0.59 14.51 19.73
CA ASP A 134 1.55 13.90 20.64
C ASP A 134 0.99 12.60 21.25
N ARG A 135 1.83 11.56 21.32
CA ARG A 135 1.45 10.24 21.80
C ARG A 135 1.00 10.25 23.26
N VAL A 136 1.69 10.96 24.17
CA VAL A 136 1.34 10.96 25.60
C VAL A 136 -0.01 11.63 25.80
N TYR A 137 -0.24 12.72 25.06
CA TYR A 137 -1.53 13.39 25.02
C TYR A 137 -2.64 12.45 24.52
N THR A 138 -2.42 11.78 23.39
CA THR A 138 -3.38 10.81 22.84
C THR A 138 -3.65 9.65 23.79
N GLU A 139 -2.62 9.06 24.40
CA GLU A 139 -2.77 7.98 25.38
C GLU A 139 -3.65 8.38 26.56
N ARG A 140 -3.52 9.62 27.07
CA ARG A 140 -4.36 10.11 28.18
C ARG A 140 -5.83 10.15 27.80
N ILE A 141 -6.14 10.64 26.60
CA ILE A 141 -7.53 10.76 26.13
C ILE A 141 -8.12 9.39 25.84
N LEU A 142 -7.42 8.55 25.08
CA LEU A 142 -7.91 7.22 24.74
C LEU A 142 -8.13 6.37 26.00
N LYS A 143 -7.28 6.54 27.03
CA LYS A 143 -7.48 5.89 28.34
C LYS A 143 -8.73 6.41 29.05
N ALA A 144 -9.04 7.70 28.97
CA ALA A 144 -10.29 8.26 29.48
C ALA A 144 -11.52 7.73 28.73
N CYS A 145 -11.38 7.41 27.44
CA CYS A 145 -12.40 6.71 26.64
C CYS A 145 -12.52 5.19 26.96
N GLY A 146 -11.74 4.67 27.93
CA GLY A 146 -11.78 3.26 28.32
C GLY A 146 -10.91 2.32 27.47
N LEU A 147 -10.03 2.85 26.61
CA LEU A 147 -9.17 2.03 25.73
C LEU A 147 -7.85 1.64 26.41
N ARG A 148 -7.34 0.44 26.06
CA ARG A 148 -6.05 -0.08 26.53
C ARG A 148 -4.91 0.41 25.64
N THR A 149 -4.44 1.63 25.90
CA THR A 149 -3.53 2.39 25.03
C THR A 149 -2.14 1.82 24.87
N LEU A 150 -1.52 1.31 25.95
CA LEU A 150 -0.15 0.79 25.91
C LEU A 150 -0.01 -0.37 24.91
N GLN A 151 -0.92 -1.35 24.99
CA GLN A 151 -0.90 -2.49 24.09
C GLN A 151 -1.41 -2.12 22.69
N GLY A 152 -2.49 -1.35 22.60
CA GLY A 152 -3.09 -1.06 21.30
C GLY A 152 -2.19 -0.19 20.41
N ILE A 153 -1.50 0.83 20.95
CA ILE A 153 -0.55 1.63 20.15
C ILE A 153 0.61 0.75 19.66
N THR A 154 1.13 -0.10 20.54
CA THR A 154 2.21 -1.05 20.16
C THR A 154 1.74 -1.98 19.05
N ASN A 155 0.53 -2.56 19.17
CA ASN A 155 -0.04 -3.42 18.13
C ASN A 155 -0.19 -2.69 16.79
N LEU A 156 -0.67 -1.44 16.79
CA LEU A 156 -0.78 -0.64 15.56
C LEU A 156 0.58 -0.34 14.93
N ILE A 157 1.64 -0.16 15.73
CA ILE A 157 3.01 0.04 15.25
C ILE A 157 3.59 -1.26 14.69
N ASP A 158 3.45 -2.38 15.39
CA ASP A 158 3.94 -3.70 14.94
C ASP A 158 3.28 -4.10 13.61
N MET A 159 2.02 -3.69 13.45
CA MET A 159 1.25 -3.81 12.23
C MET A 159 1.49 -2.70 11.23
N CYS A 160 2.49 -1.83 11.39
CA CYS A 160 2.83 -0.77 10.43
C CYS A 160 1.65 0.16 10.06
N LEU A 161 0.63 0.28 10.92
CA LEU A 161 -0.53 1.16 10.75
C LEU A 161 -0.27 2.54 11.35
N LEU A 162 0.70 2.64 12.25
CA LEU A 162 1.03 3.85 13.00
C LEU A 162 2.55 3.92 13.17
N THR A 163 3.12 5.12 13.08
CA THR A 163 4.51 5.40 13.45
C THR A 163 4.54 6.51 14.50
N ILE A 164 5.67 6.63 15.21
CA ILE A 164 5.92 7.75 16.12
C ILE A 164 7.14 8.48 15.58
N GLU A 165 6.98 9.76 15.25
CA GLU A 165 8.02 10.56 14.60
C GLU A 165 8.19 11.92 15.27
N GLY A 166 9.32 12.57 15.00
CA GLY A 166 9.63 13.92 15.48
C GLY A 166 9.46 14.07 17.00
N LYS A 167 8.65 15.05 17.42
CA LYS A 167 8.33 15.37 18.82
C LYS A 167 7.31 14.40 19.42
N ASN A 168 7.56 13.09 19.33
CA ASN A 168 6.66 12.05 19.87
C ASN A 168 5.24 12.10 19.27
N GLN A 169 5.13 12.49 18.00
CA GLN A 169 3.84 12.61 17.31
C GLN A 169 3.45 11.29 16.63
N LEU A 170 2.18 10.95 16.74
CA LEU A 170 1.59 9.83 16.02
C LEU A 170 1.47 10.17 14.54
N GLN A 171 2.12 9.40 13.67
CA GLN A 171 2.05 9.58 12.22
C GLN A 171 1.41 8.37 11.55
N MET A 172 0.67 8.63 10.48
CA MET A 172 0.06 7.60 9.67
C MET A 172 0.21 8.02 8.21
N HIS A 173 0.56 7.08 7.35
CA HIS A 173 0.65 7.35 5.92
C HIS A 173 -0.68 7.87 5.37
N GLN A 174 -0.65 8.88 4.51
CA GLN A 174 -1.86 9.55 4.01
C GLN A 174 -2.89 8.57 3.43
N LEU A 175 -2.45 7.59 2.63
CA LEU A 175 -3.34 6.56 2.06
C LEU A 175 -3.98 5.66 3.12
N LEU A 176 -3.25 5.29 4.18
CA LEU A 176 -3.80 4.53 5.31
C LEU A 176 -4.84 5.37 6.05
N GLN A 177 -4.55 6.66 6.20
CA GLN A 177 -5.44 7.60 6.87
C GLN A 177 -6.76 7.78 6.10
N ASP A 178 -6.68 8.00 4.79
CA ASP A 178 -7.86 8.17 3.93
C ASP A 178 -8.71 6.90 3.92
N LYS A 179 -8.07 5.72 3.87
CA LYS A 179 -8.77 4.43 3.92
C LYS A 179 -9.40 4.15 5.28
N GLY A 180 -8.70 4.41 6.38
CA GLY A 180 -9.27 4.24 7.72
C GLY A 180 -10.43 5.19 7.98
N ARG A 181 -10.37 6.42 7.46
CA ARG A 181 -11.49 7.36 7.45
C ARG A 181 -12.66 6.84 6.62
N ASP A 182 -12.41 6.28 5.45
CA ASP A 182 -13.45 5.66 4.64
C ASP A 182 -14.16 4.53 5.40
N VAL A 183 -13.45 3.71 6.19
CA VAL A 183 -14.09 2.68 7.04
C VAL A 183 -15.12 3.28 7.99
N VAL A 184 -14.78 4.37 8.69
CA VAL A 184 -15.71 5.07 9.60
C VAL A 184 -16.88 5.71 8.83
N ARG A 185 -16.62 6.26 7.64
CA ARG A 185 -17.67 6.77 6.73
C ARG A 185 -18.67 5.68 6.34
N GLN A 186 -18.19 4.48 6.04
CA GLN A 186 -19.03 3.36 5.57
C GLN A 186 -19.93 2.78 6.67
N GLU A 187 -19.70 3.08 7.95
CA GLU A 187 -20.65 2.73 9.02
C GLU A 187 -22.03 3.36 8.77
N SER A 188 -22.04 4.57 8.19
CA SER A 188 -23.26 5.19 7.69
C SER A 188 -22.95 6.27 6.65
N PRO A 189 -22.99 5.93 5.34
CA PRO A 189 -22.63 6.87 4.28
C PRO A 189 -23.44 8.16 4.32
N ASP A 190 -24.77 8.05 4.46
CA ASP A 190 -25.69 9.19 4.35
C ASP A 190 -26.07 9.83 5.70
N LYS A 191 -25.67 9.22 6.83
CA LYS A 191 -26.09 9.66 8.18
C LYS A 191 -24.89 9.79 9.11
N PRO A 192 -24.15 10.91 9.05
CA PRO A 192 -22.93 11.10 9.85
C PRO A 192 -23.14 10.88 11.35
N TRP A 193 -24.29 11.26 11.92
CA TRP A 193 -24.62 11.05 13.34
C TRP A 193 -24.78 9.58 13.76
N LYS A 194 -24.80 8.63 12.82
CA LYS A 194 -24.80 7.19 13.10
C LYS A 194 -23.40 6.57 13.09
N ARG A 195 -22.38 7.32 12.68
CA ARG A 195 -20.99 6.86 12.67
C ARG A 195 -20.42 6.94 14.09
N SER A 196 -19.48 6.06 14.40
CA SER A 196 -18.76 5.99 15.68
C SER A 196 -17.96 7.26 15.96
N LEU A 197 -17.38 7.87 14.92
CA LEU A 197 -16.57 9.08 15.00
C LEU A 197 -16.81 10.01 13.80
N LEU A 198 -16.58 11.29 14.04
CA LEU A 198 -16.56 12.35 13.03
C LEU A 198 -15.19 13.03 13.05
N TRP A 199 -14.70 13.43 11.88
CA TRP A 199 -13.44 14.16 11.74
C TRP A 199 -13.51 15.33 10.76
N CYS A 200 -14.53 15.38 9.90
CA CYS A 200 -14.72 16.52 9.02
C CYS A 200 -15.62 17.56 9.70
N HIS A 201 -15.25 18.83 9.52
CA HIS A 201 -15.93 19.96 10.13
C HIS A 201 -17.37 20.10 9.62
N GLU A 202 -17.60 19.79 8.34
CA GLU A 202 -18.93 19.86 7.72
C GLU A 202 -19.90 18.83 8.31
N ASP A 203 -19.49 17.56 8.47
CA ASP A 203 -20.33 16.55 9.13
C ASP A 203 -20.56 16.89 10.61
N SER A 204 -19.54 17.39 11.30
CA SER A 204 -19.66 17.78 12.71
C SER A 204 -20.67 18.93 12.89
N PHE A 205 -20.58 19.95 12.04
CA PHE A 205 -21.50 21.09 12.04
C PHE A 205 -22.94 20.66 11.68
N ASN A 206 -23.10 19.84 10.64
CA ASN A 206 -24.41 19.30 10.23
C ASN A 206 -25.08 18.46 11.32
N VAL A 207 -24.30 17.70 12.10
CA VAL A 207 -24.82 16.90 13.21
C VAL A 207 -25.23 17.79 14.39
N LEU A 208 -24.49 18.88 14.65
CA LEU A 208 -24.80 19.86 15.68
C LEU A 208 -26.07 20.65 15.37
N GLU A 209 -26.22 21.18 14.15
CA GLU A 209 -27.40 21.97 13.75
C GLU A 209 -28.70 21.16 13.83
N GLN A 210 -28.64 19.85 13.53
CA GLN A 210 -29.84 19.02 13.51
C GLN A 210 -30.31 18.59 14.90
N ASN A 211 -29.62 18.95 15.99
CA ASN A 211 -29.98 18.61 17.39
C ASN A 211 -30.28 17.11 17.62
N LYS A 212 -29.69 16.21 16.82
CA LYS A 212 -30.10 14.80 16.78
C LYS A 212 -29.47 13.89 17.84
N VAL A 213 -28.64 14.37 18.76
CA VAL A 213 -28.11 13.50 19.83
C VAL A 213 -27.80 14.27 21.13
N PRO A 214 -28.43 13.92 22.27
CA PRO A 214 -27.97 14.33 23.61
C PRO A 214 -26.62 13.69 24.01
N ILE A 215 -26.31 12.52 23.46
CA ILE A 215 -25.13 11.67 23.76
C ILE A 215 -23.82 12.27 23.22
N LEU A 216 -23.88 13.23 22.28
CA LEU A 216 -22.69 13.89 21.76
C LEU A 216 -22.12 14.97 22.67
N LYS A 217 -22.89 15.53 23.62
CA LYS A 217 -22.36 16.55 24.56
C LYS A 217 -21.24 16.00 25.44
N GLU A 218 -21.36 14.78 25.94
CA GLU A 218 -20.31 14.15 26.77
C GLU A 218 -19.10 13.65 25.95
N ARG A 219 -19.26 13.36 24.65
CA ARG A 219 -18.17 12.91 23.78
C ARG A 219 -17.48 14.04 23.01
N MET A 220 -18.14 15.19 22.84
CA MET A 220 -17.58 16.39 22.19
C MET A 220 -16.57 17.14 23.04
N GLU A 221 -16.61 17.02 24.37
CA GLU A 221 -15.59 17.62 25.25
C GLU A 221 -14.17 17.16 24.83
N ILE A 222 -14.04 15.96 24.28
CA ILE A 222 -12.76 15.42 23.80
C ILE A 222 -12.27 16.10 22.51
N CYS A 223 -13.16 16.54 21.63
CA CYS A 223 -12.80 17.25 20.40
C CYS A 223 -12.43 18.71 20.66
N GLU A 224 -13.11 19.38 21.61
CA GLU A 224 -12.77 20.76 22.01
C GLU A 224 -11.47 20.82 22.82
N LEU A 225 -11.13 19.80 23.61
CA LEU A 225 -9.86 19.73 24.33
C LEU A 225 -8.64 19.50 23.42
N ALA A 226 -8.83 19.06 22.17
CA ALA A 226 -7.77 18.70 21.22
C ALA A 226 -7.43 19.76 20.17
N GLN A 227 -8.07 20.93 20.24
CA GLN A 227 -7.74 22.13 19.45
C GLN A 227 -6.90 23.10 20.27
#